data_AF-A0A7W1CZQ0-F1
#
_entry.id   AF-A0A7W1CZQ0-F1
#
_cell.length_a   1.000
_cell.length_b   1.000
_cell.length_c   1.000
_cell.angle_alpha   90.00
_cell.angle_beta   90.00
_cell.angle_gamma   90.00
#
_symmetry.space_group_name_H-M   'P 1'
#
loop_
_entity.id
_entity.type
_entity.pdbx_description
1 polymer ?
#
loop_
_entity_poly.entity_id
_entity_poly.type
_entity_poly.pdbx_seq_one_letter_code
_entity_poly.pdbx_strand_id
1 'polypeptide(L)'
;VDQSGEVRYLYSGTDVLDRPGDDEVFAVLDELDSGIKRLTGGPEFRIGAAQARESSVRPEGRSAMELEQLTPYYRGVYFSTEVLKERFGGWGRSGKEAFGELEAFQRMVRTYIEALEETIRQH
;
A
#
# COMPACT_ATOMS: atom_id res chain seq x y z
N VAL A 1 3.14 -15.47 4.90
CA VAL A 1 3.70 -16.54 4.04
C VAL A 1 4.88 -17.14 4.75
N ASP A 2 4.96 -18.46 4.84
CA ASP A 2 6.07 -19.15 5.51
C ASP A 2 7.30 -19.34 4.59
N GLN A 3 8.32 -20.06 5.06
CA GLN A 3 9.52 -20.38 4.28
C GLN A 3 9.25 -21.39 3.14
N SER A 4 8.11 -22.08 3.15
CA SER A 4 7.70 -22.99 2.07
C SER A 4 6.95 -22.28 0.94
N GLY A 5 6.62 -20.99 1.13
CA GLY A 5 5.81 -20.22 0.20
C GLY A 5 4.30 -20.35 0.43
N GLU A 6 3.89 -21.00 1.51
CA GLU A 6 2.48 -21.21 1.87
C GLU A 6 1.90 -20.00 2.61
N VAL A 7 0.68 -19.58 2.22
CA VAL A 7 -0.04 -18.50 2.87
C VAL A 7 -0.66 -19.04 4.17
N ARG A 8 0.02 -18.82 5.28
CA ARG A 8 -0.44 -19.30 6.60
C ARG A 8 -1.32 -18.34 7.38
N TYR A 9 -1.42 -17.09 6.93
CA TYR A 9 -2.33 -16.09 7.45
C TYR A 9 -2.72 -15.14 6.32
N LEU A 10 -4.02 -14.93 6.15
CA LEU A 10 -4.58 -14.00 5.18
C LEU A 10 -5.66 -13.18 5.89
N TYR A 11 -5.40 -11.89 6.01
CA TYR A 11 -6.40 -10.96 6.52
C TYR A 11 -7.26 -10.45 5.36
N SER A 12 -8.57 -10.73 5.42
CA SER A 12 -9.56 -10.35 4.40
C SER A 12 -10.42 -9.16 4.86
N GLY A 13 -9.80 -8.01 5.09
CA GLY A 13 -10.49 -6.76 5.40
C GLY A 13 -11.05 -6.08 4.15
N THR A 14 -12.08 -5.26 4.33
CA THR A 14 -12.65 -4.43 3.24
C THR A 14 -12.17 -2.97 3.32
N ASP A 15 -11.70 -2.53 4.50
CA ASP A 15 -11.08 -1.23 4.74
C ASP A 15 -9.66 -1.39 5.34
N VAL A 16 -8.77 -0.45 5.04
CA VAL A 16 -7.42 -0.33 5.63
C VAL A 16 -7.49 -0.12 7.15
N LEU A 17 -8.57 0.48 7.64
CA LEU A 17 -8.81 0.68 9.07
C LEU A 17 -9.17 -0.61 9.80
N ASP A 18 -9.73 -1.60 9.11
CA ASP A 18 -10.19 -2.86 9.71
C ASP A 18 -9.03 -3.79 10.10
N ARG A 19 -7.80 -3.45 9.71
CA ARG A 19 -6.64 -4.32 9.90
C ARG A 19 -6.48 -4.76 11.38
N PRO A 20 -6.09 -6.02 11.58
CA PRO A 20 -5.97 -6.63 12.90
C PRO A 20 -4.92 -5.91 13.72
N GLY A 21 -5.11 -5.93 15.04
CA GLY A 21 -4.15 -5.37 15.99
C GLY A 21 -2.86 -6.18 16.03
N ASP A 22 -1.78 -5.56 16.55
CA ASP A 22 -0.46 -6.20 16.64
C ASP A 22 -0.53 -7.52 17.44
N ASP A 23 -1.28 -7.54 18.55
CA ASP A 23 -1.46 -8.73 19.41
C ASP A 23 -2.12 -9.91 18.67
N GLU A 24 -3.06 -9.63 17.78
CA GLU A 24 -3.78 -10.64 17.00
C GLU A 24 -2.87 -11.25 15.93
N VAL A 25 -1.97 -10.45 15.36
CA VAL A 25 -0.92 -10.93 14.44
C VAL A 25 0.11 -11.78 15.19
N PHE A 26 0.51 -11.40 16.41
CA PHE A 26 1.45 -12.17 17.22
C PHE A 26 0.92 -13.53 17.65
N ALA A 27 -0.34 -13.61 18.08
CA ALA A 27 -0.95 -14.88 18.46
C ALA A 27 -0.87 -15.93 17.33
N VAL A 28 -1.11 -15.50 16.09
CA VAL A 28 -0.99 -16.36 14.90
C VAL A 28 0.46 -16.75 14.63
N LEU A 29 1.42 -15.82 14.79
CA LEU A 29 2.84 -16.08 14.58
C LEU A 29 3.43 -17.01 15.65
N ASP A 30 2.97 -16.94 16.89
CA ASP A 30 3.40 -17.80 18.00
C ASP A 30 2.88 -19.24 17.83
N GLU A 31 1.64 -19.42 17.36
CA GLU A 31 1.11 -20.75 17.00
C GLU A 31 1.95 -21.39 15.87
N LEU A 32 2.41 -20.57 14.92
CA LEU A 32 3.26 -20.96 13.81
C LEU A 32 4.70 -21.34 14.20
N ASP A 33 5.19 -20.85 15.34
CA ASP A 33 6.54 -21.04 15.84
C ASP A 33 6.79 -22.47 16.38
N SER A 34 5.73 -23.11 16.89
CA SER A 34 5.82 -24.38 17.62
C SER A 34 6.42 -25.59 16.85
N GLY A 35 6.65 -25.47 15.53
CA GLY A 35 7.16 -26.54 14.67
C GLY A 35 8.45 -26.28 13.87
N ILE A 36 9.09 -25.10 13.98
CA ILE A 36 10.17 -24.69 13.07
C ILE A 36 11.52 -24.56 13.80
N LYS A 37 12.48 -25.43 13.48
CA LYS A 37 13.86 -25.35 14.03
C LYS A 37 14.65 -24.25 13.30
N ARG A 38 14.99 -23.16 14.00
CA ARG A 38 15.57 -21.93 13.39
C ARG A 38 17.11 -21.94 13.31
N LEU A 39 17.65 -21.42 12.20
CA LEU A 39 19.09 -21.19 11.97
C LEU A 39 19.56 -19.75 12.31
N THR A 40 18.64 -18.80 12.30
CA THR A 40 18.83 -17.40 12.70
C THR A 40 17.67 -17.03 13.62
N GLY A 41 17.89 -16.12 14.57
CA GLY A 41 16.85 -15.67 15.51
C GLY A 41 15.51 -15.36 14.81
N GLY A 42 14.41 -15.50 15.57
CA GLY A 42 13.05 -15.31 15.07
C GLY A 42 12.83 -13.97 14.36
N PRO A 43 11.71 -13.80 13.64
CA PRO A 43 11.42 -12.56 12.92
C PRO A 43 11.51 -11.34 13.84
N GLU A 44 12.45 -10.43 13.56
CA GLU A 44 12.58 -9.18 14.29
C GLU A 44 11.64 -8.13 13.69
N PHE A 45 10.67 -7.72 14.49
CA PHE A 45 9.68 -6.72 14.13
C PHE A 45 10.29 -5.32 14.21
N ARG A 46 10.29 -4.59 13.09
CA ARG A 46 10.90 -3.24 13.01
C ARG A 46 9.91 -2.10 13.20
N ILE A 47 8.64 -2.25 12.83
CA ILE A 47 7.61 -1.17 12.88
C ILE A 47 6.20 -1.76 13.14
N GLY A 48 5.55 -1.29 14.22
CA GLY A 48 4.16 -1.55 14.65
C GLY A 48 3.07 -1.30 13.62
N ALA A 49 1.93 -2.00 13.67
CA ALA A 49 0.73 -1.48 13.03
C ALA A 49 0.33 -0.16 13.70
N ALA A 50 0.28 -0.09 15.03
CA ALA A 50 0.02 1.18 15.74
C ALA A 50 1.01 2.28 15.32
N GLN A 51 2.31 1.96 15.28
CA GLN A 51 3.38 2.87 14.87
C GLN A 51 3.30 3.26 13.39
N ALA A 52 2.86 2.34 12.51
CA ALA A 52 2.59 2.63 11.11
C ALA A 52 1.32 3.49 10.93
N ARG A 53 0.34 3.39 11.85
CA ARG A 53 -0.87 4.25 11.89
C ARG A 53 -0.45 5.68 12.26
N GLU A 54 0.40 5.84 13.27
CA GLU A 54 0.97 7.14 13.66
C GLU A 54 1.87 7.72 12.55
N SER A 55 2.69 6.87 11.91
CA SER A 55 3.56 7.25 10.78
C SER A 55 2.82 7.39 9.43
N SER A 56 1.54 7.02 9.35
CA SER A 56 0.76 7.12 8.09
C SER A 56 0.45 8.56 7.72
N VAL A 57 0.56 9.47 8.70
CA VAL A 57 0.42 10.91 8.51
C VAL A 57 1.79 11.50 8.21
N ARG A 58 2.33 11.19 7.03
CA ARG A 58 3.52 11.85 6.46
C ARG A 58 4.81 11.75 7.33
N PRO A 59 5.95 11.31 6.77
CA PRO A 59 7.22 11.31 7.51
C PRO A 59 7.52 12.67 8.15
N GLU A 60 7.82 12.69 9.45
CA GLU A 60 8.21 13.91 10.16
C GLU A 60 9.33 14.62 9.39
N GLY A 61 9.21 15.94 9.21
CA GLY A 61 10.16 16.75 8.46
C GLY A 61 9.89 16.89 6.95
N ARG A 62 8.83 16.27 6.40
CA ARG A 62 8.38 16.56 5.03
C ARG A 62 7.37 17.73 5.04
N SER A 63 7.75 18.89 4.50
CA SER A 63 6.89 20.09 4.36
C SER A 63 5.81 19.91 3.29
N ALA A 64 4.60 20.47 3.50
CA ALA A 64 3.44 20.37 2.58
C ALA A 64 3.89 20.63 1.14
N MET A 65 3.44 19.80 0.19
CA MET A 65 3.65 20.17 -1.21
C MET A 65 2.82 21.41 -1.47
N GLU A 66 3.46 22.43 -2.02
CA GLU A 66 2.79 23.65 -2.44
C GLU A 66 1.83 23.33 -3.60
N LEU A 67 0.80 24.16 -3.78
CA LEU A 67 -0.24 23.92 -4.80
C LEU A 67 0.34 23.75 -6.21
N GLU A 68 1.37 24.54 -6.53
CA GLU A 68 2.08 24.51 -7.81
C GLU A 68 2.83 23.19 -8.02
N GLN A 69 3.21 22.51 -6.93
CA GLN A 69 3.90 21.22 -6.96
C GLN A 69 2.92 20.05 -7.10
N LEU A 70 1.68 20.20 -6.64
CA LEU A 70 0.68 19.14 -6.69
C LEU A 70 0.30 18.77 -8.13
N THR A 71 0.18 19.76 -9.02
CA THR A 71 -0.15 19.52 -10.44
C THR A 71 0.87 18.60 -11.15
N PRO A 72 2.17 18.92 -11.18
CA PRO A 72 3.17 18.04 -11.80
C PRO A 72 3.32 16.72 -11.05
N TYR A 73 3.13 16.70 -9.72
CA TYR A 73 3.16 15.46 -8.94
C TYR A 73 2.08 14.48 -9.37
N TYR A 74 0.81 14.88 -9.37
CA TYR A 74 -0.30 13.98 -9.72
C TYR A 74 -0.28 13.59 -11.21
N ARG A 75 0.19 14.47 -12.10
CA ARG A 75 0.46 14.10 -13.50
C ARG A 75 1.53 13.01 -13.59
N GLY A 76 2.63 13.14 -12.84
CA GLY A 76 3.67 12.12 -12.77
C GLY A 76 3.18 10.77 -12.23
N VAL A 77 2.35 10.80 -11.20
CA VAL A 77 1.67 9.60 -10.67
C VAL A 77 0.80 8.96 -11.75
N TYR A 78 -0.02 9.76 -12.44
CA TYR A 78 -0.88 9.27 -13.53
C TYR A 78 -0.07 8.56 -14.62
N PHE A 79 1.02 9.17 -15.12
CA PHE A 79 1.87 8.52 -16.12
C PHE A 79 2.52 7.23 -15.61
N SER A 80 2.96 7.22 -14.36
CA SER A 80 3.56 6.02 -13.75
C SER A 80 2.55 4.87 -13.69
N THR A 81 1.27 5.17 -13.40
CA THR A 81 0.21 4.16 -13.40
C THR A 81 -0.05 3.58 -14.79
N GLU A 82 0.01 4.39 -15.86
CA GLU A 82 -0.16 3.89 -17.23
C GLU A 82 0.93 2.88 -17.62
N VAL A 83 2.20 3.20 -17.29
CA VAL A 83 3.33 2.30 -17.55
C VAL A 83 3.16 0.96 -16.81
N LEU A 84 2.68 1.00 -15.55
CA LEU A 84 2.43 -0.20 -14.78
C LEU A 84 1.23 -1.01 -15.29
N LYS A 85 0.18 -0.34 -15.78
CA LYS A 85 -0.98 -0.99 -16.40
C LYS A 85 -0.57 -1.78 -17.64
N GLU A 86 0.27 -1.21 -18.51
CA GLU A 86 0.81 -1.92 -19.67
C GLU A 86 1.57 -3.18 -19.24
N ARG A 87 2.43 -3.05 -18.23
CA ARG A 87 3.22 -4.16 -17.70
C ARG A 87 2.35 -5.29 -17.14
N PHE A 88 1.33 -4.97 -16.33
CA PHE A 88 0.44 -5.98 -15.75
C PHE A 88 -0.53 -6.57 -16.77
N GLY A 89 -0.96 -5.78 -17.76
CA GLY A 89 -1.71 -6.30 -18.91
C GLY A 89 -0.92 -7.37 -19.67
N GLY A 90 0.40 -7.17 -19.83
CA GLY A 90 1.32 -8.14 -20.43
C GLY A 90 1.45 -9.47 -19.67
N TRP A 91 1.10 -9.50 -18.37
CA TRP A 91 1.10 -10.74 -17.56
C TRP A 91 -0.19 -11.55 -17.69
N GLY A 92 -1.16 -11.09 -18.48
CA GLY A 92 -2.40 -11.80 -18.75
C GLY A 92 -3.20 -12.07 -17.47
N ARG A 93 -3.62 -13.33 -17.26
CA ARG A 93 -4.48 -13.68 -16.12
C ARG A 93 -3.82 -13.41 -14.77
N SER A 94 -2.50 -13.59 -14.68
CA SER A 94 -1.74 -13.37 -13.44
C SER A 94 -1.61 -11.90 -13.04
N GLY A 95 -1.80 -10.97 -14.00
CA GLY A 95 -1.76 -9.52 -13.74
C GLY A 95 -3.13 -8.87 -13.59
N LYS A 96 -4.23 -9.62 -13.76
CA LYS A 96 -5.59 -9.05 -13.86
C LYS A 96 -6.02 -8.29 -12.61
N GLU A 97 -5.70 -8.82 -11.43
CA GLU A 97 -6.06 -8.19 -10.15
C GLU A 97 -5.27 -6.89 -9.94
N ALA A 98 -3.95 -6.94 -10.09
CA ALA A 98 -3.09 -5.75 -10.00
C ALA A 98 -3.45 -4.67 -11.04
N PHE A 99 -3.87 -5.08 -12.24
CA PHE A 99 -4.38 -4.17 -13.26
C PHE A 99 -5.67 -3.47 -12.80
N GLY A 100 -6.62 -4.21 -12.21
CA GLY A 100 -7.86 -3.67 -11.67
C GLY A 100 -7.62 -2.67 -10.54
N GLU A 101 -6.70 -2.97 -9.62
CA GLU A 101 -6.29 -2.05 -8.56
C GLU A 101 -5.66 -0.77 -9.12
N LEU A 102 -4.81 -0.89 -10.13
CA LEU A 102 -4.26 0.29 -10.82
C LEU A 102 -5.34 1.13 -11.50
N GLU A 103 -6.38 0.52 -12.07
CA GLU A 103 -7.51 1.27 -12.64
C GLU A 103 -8.27 2.06 -11.58
N ALA A 104 -8.51 1.46 -10.41
CA ALA A 104 -9.18 2.12 -9.31
C ALA A 104 -8.33 3.29 -8.78
N PHE A 105 -7.04 3.05 -8.55
CA PHE A 105 -6.10 4.07 -8.11
C PHE A 105 -5.97 5.22 -9.14
N GLN A 106 -5.88 4.90 -10.42
CA GLN A 106 -5.80 5.89 -11.49
C GLN A 106 -7.05 6.77 -11.58
N ARG A 107 -8.25 6.20 -11.37
CA ARG A 107 -9.50 6.99 -11.28
C ARG A 107 -9.43 8.01 -10.14
N MET A 108 -8.99 7.58 -8.96
CA MET A 108 -8.81 8.48 -7.83
C MET A 108 -7.80 9.60 -8.14
N VAL A 109 -6.68 9.30 -8.79
CA VAL A 109 -5.68 10.30 -9.20
C VAL A 109 -6.29 11.32 -10.17
N ARG A 110 -7.14 10.91 -11.12
CA ARG A 110 -7.83 11.84 -12.03
C ARG A 110 -8.73 12.82 -11.27
N THR A 111 -9.50 12.34 -10.29
CA THR A 111 -10.34 13.21 -9.46
C THR A 111 -9.51 14.25 -8.71
N TYR A 112 -8.32 13.90 -8.22
CA TYR A 112 -7.41 14.89 -7.62
C TYR A 112 -6.90 15.92 -8.63
N ILE A 113 -6.54 15.50 -9.85
CA ILE A 113 -6.12 16.43 -10.92
C ILE A 113 -7.25 17.40 -11.25
N GLU A 114 -8.47 16.92 -11.41
CA GLU A 114 -9.65 17.74 -11.70
C GLU A 114 -9.92 18.75 -10.58
N ALA A 115 -9.83 18.33 -9.31
CA ALA A 115 -9.99 19.21 -8.16
C ALA A 115 -8.91 20.29 -8.08
N LEU A 116 -7.66 19.95 -8.43
CA LEU A 116 -6.56 20.91 -8.49
C LEU A 116 -6.76 21.94 -9.61
N GLU A 117 -7.16 21.48 -10.80
CA GLU A 117 -7.45 22.36 -11.94
C GLU A 117 -8.61 23.31 -11.65
N GLU A 118 -9.64 22.86 -10.93
CA GLU A 118 -10.72 23.71 -10.45
C GLU A 118 -10.22 24.75 -9.44
N THR A 119 -9.41 24.33 -8.47
CA THR A 119 -8.84 25.22 -7.44
C THR A 119 -8.00 26.32 -8.06
N ILE A 120 -7.17 25.99 -9.06
CA ILE A 120 -6.35 26.93 -9.82
C ILE A 120 -7.21 27.91 -10.62
N ARG A 121 -8.39 27.49 -11.13
CA ARG A 121 -9.27 28.37 -11.89
C ARG A 121 -10.02 29.38 -11.01
N GLN A 122 -10.25 29.03 -9.75
CA GLN A 122 -10.99 29.85 -8.79
C GLN A 122 -10.11 30.86 -8.01
N HIS A 123 -8.78 30.78 -8.15
CA HIS A 123 -7.80 31.69 -7.57
C HIS A 123 -7.07 32.49 -8.65
#